data_AF-A0A6V7HNH2-F1
#
_entry.id   AF-A0A6V7HNH2-F1
#
_cell.length_a   1.000
_cell.length_b   1.000
_cell.length_c   1.000
_cell.angle_alpha   90.00
_cell.angle_beta   90.00
_cell.angle_gamma   90.00
#
_symmetry.space_group_name_H-M   'P 1'
#
loop_
_entity.id
_entity.type
_entity.pdbx_description
1 polymer ?
#
loop_
_entity_poly.entity_id
_entity_poly.type
_entity_poly.pdbx_seq_one_letter_code
_entity_poly.pdbx_strand_id
1 'polypeptide(L)' 'NRIIQWVREHRCHHKYADSDGDPHNSRRGFFFSHFGWQMMKKHDAVIKGGDTIDLSDVANDPVAAFFD' A
#
# COMPACT_ATOMS: atom_id res chain seq x y z
N ASN A 1 -6.29 -9.98 0.85
CA ASN A 1 -6.39 -8.57 0.40
C ASN A 1 -7.18 -8.55 -0.90
N ARG A 2 -8.04 -7.54 -1.06
CA ARG A 2 -8.69 -7.22 -2.33
C ARG A 2 -7.66 -6.68 -3.34
N ILE A 3 -7.91 -6.81 -4.64
CA ILE A 3 -7.01 -6.35 -5.71
C ILE A 3 -6.72 -4.85 -5.54
N ILE A 4 -7.77 -4.05 -5.35
CA ILE A 4 -7.69 -2.60 -5.19
C ILE A 4 -6.85 -2.20 -3.97
N GLN A 5 -6.92 -2.99 -2.89
CA GLN A 5 -6.13 -2.75 -1.69
C GLN A 5 -4.66 -3.04 -1.95
N TRP A 6 -4.35 -4.17 -2.59
CA TRP A 6 -2.96 -4.52 -2.90
C TRP A 6 -2.33 -3.51 -3.85
N VAL A 7 -3.05 -3.11 -4.91
CA VAL A 7 -2.55 -2.09 -5.85
C VAL A 7 -2.32 -0.75 -5.16
N ARG A 8 -3.25 -0.31 -4.31
CA ARG A 8 -3.09 0.93 -3.51
C ARG A 8 -1.83 0.86 -2.64
N GLU A 9 -1.65 -0.22 -1.88
CA GLU A 9 -0.51 -0.41 -0.99
C GLU A 9 0.80 -0.49 -1.78
N HIS A 10 0.84 -1.20 -2.90
CA HIS A 10 2.03 -1.36 -3.72
C HIS A 10 2.43 -0.05 -4.42
N ARG A 11 1.47 0.70 -4.97
CA ARG A 11 1.73 2.04 -5.52
C ARG A 11 2.21 3.01 -4.46
N CYS A 12 1.62 2.96 -3.26
CA CYS A 12 2.07 3.76 -2.11
C CYS A 12 3.52 3.43 -1.74
N HIS A 13 3.88 2.14 -1.68
CA HIS A 13 5.25 1.68 -1.45
C HIS A 13 6.23 2.26 -2.48
N HIS A 14 5.94 2.15 -3.78
CA HIS A 14 6.84 2.69 -4.82
C HIS A 14 6.94 4.22 -4.78
N LYS A 15 5.82 4.92 -4.55
CA LYS A 15 5.78 6.39 -4.55
C LYS A 15 6.51 7.00 -3.35
N TYR A 16 6.44 6.34 -2.19
CA TYR A 16 6.96 6.83 -0.92
C TYR A 16 8.10 5.96 -0.35
N ALA A 17 8.79 5.21 -1.21
CA ALA A 17 9.81 4.24 -0.83
C ALA A 17 10.80 4.81 0.21
N ASP A 18 11.13 3.99 1.20
CA ASP A 18 12.08 4.33 2.27
C ASP A 18 11.72 5.58 3.09
N SER A 19 10.43 5.94 3.14
CA SER A 19 9.88 7.01 4.00
C SER A 19 8.77 6.48 4.91
N ASP A 20 8.27 7.31 5.82
CA ASP A 20 7.13 6.94 6.67
C ASP A 20 5.81 6.72 5.89
N GLY A 21 5.76 7.15 4.62
CA GLY A 21 4.66 6.87 3.71
C GLY A 21 4.71 5.47 3.09
N ASP A 22 5.82 4.75 3.22
CA ASP A 22 5.96 3.37 2.73
C ASP A 22 5.32 2.38 3.73
N PRO A 23 4.29 1.59 3.31
CA PRO A 23 3.65 0.57 4.15
C PRO A 23 4.63 -0.42 4.80
N HIS A 24 5.74 -0.74 4.12
CA HIS A 24 6.74 -1.70 4.58
C HIS A 24 8.16 -1.14 4.48
N ASN A 25 8.31 0.13 4.88
CA ASN A 25 9.55 0.90 4.95
C ASN A 25 10.75 0.06 5.43
N SER A 26 11.71 -0.16 4.53
CA SER A 26 12.90 -0.98 4.77
C SER A 26 13.81 -0.41 5.88
N ARG A 27 13.77 0.91 6.11
CA ARG A 27 14.56 1.61 7.14
C ARG A 27 14.12 1.27 8.56
N ARG A 28 12.95 0.65 8.74
CA ARG A 28 12.47 0.15 10.03
C ARG A 28 12.96 -1.28 10.36
N GLY A 29 13.83 -1.83 9.51
CA GLY A 29 14.54 -3.09 9.74
C GLY A 29 13.82 -4.33 9.22
N PHE A 30 14.57 -5.42 9.10
CA PHE A 30 14.16 -6.68 8.46
C PHE A 30 12.81 -7.22 8.97
N PHE A 31 12.61 -7.30 10.28
CA PHE A 31 11.38 -7.84 10.85
C PHE A 31 10.16 -7.01 10.46
N PHE A 32 10.29 -5.68 10.47
CA PHE A 32 9.19 -4.80 10.11
C PHE A 32 8.83 -4.93 8.62
N SER A 33 9.81 -4.79 7.73
CA SER A 33 9.58 -4.81 6.29
C SER A 33 9.16 -6.18 5.75
N HIS A 34 9.52 -7.28 6.43
CA HIS A 34 9.22 -8.63 5.97
C HIS A 34 7.80 -9.10 6.34
N PHE A 35 7.35 -8.89 7.58
CA PHE A 35 5.98 -9.27 8.01
C PHE A 35 5.44 -8.43 9.16
N GLY A 36 6.29 -7.72 9.91
CA GLY A 36 5.90 -6.88 11.05
C GLY A 36 4.88 -5.81 10.70
N TRP A 37 4.97 -5.22 9.51
CA TRP A 37 4.03 -4.20 9.04
C TRP A 37 2.58 -4.67 8.96
N GLN A 38 2.34 -5.96 8.74
CA GLN A 38 0.99 -6.55 8.66
C GLN A 38 0.37 -6.80 10.05
N MET A 39 1.17 -6.79 11.11
CA MET A 39 0.73 -7.11 12.48
C MET A 39 0.40 -5.87 13.31
N MET A 40 0.35 -4.69 12.69
CA MET A 40 0.11 -3.43 13.38
C MET A 40 -0.74 -2.46 12.56
N LYS A 41 -1.18 -1.37 13.20
CA LYS A 41 -1.87 -0.30 12.50
C LYS A 41 -0.89 0.45 11.57
N LYS A 42 -1.40 0.91 10.43
CA LYS A 42 -0.64 1.72 9.47
C LYS A 42 -0.24 3.06 10.09
N HIS A 43 0.92 3.57 9.69
CA HIS A 43 1.36 4.91 10.04
C HIS A 43 0.48 5.97 9.35
N ASP A 44 0.26 7.13 9.97
CA ASP A 44 -0.58 8.20 9.40
C ASP A 44 -0.11 8.66 8.01
N ALA A 45 1.20 8.68 7.79
CA ALA A 45 1.77 9.03 6.49
C ALA A 45 1.44 8.00 5.39
N VAL A 46 1.29 6.70 5.74
CA VAL A 46 0.81 5.66 4.80
C VAL A 46 -0.65 5.89 4.46
N ILE A 47 -1.48 6.26 5.43
CA ILE A 47 -2.92 6.52 5.22
C ILE A 47 -3.07 7.72 4.28
N LYS A 48 -2.47 8.86 4.65
CA LYS A 48 -2.49 10.09 3.83
C LYS A 48 -1.87 9.89 2.46
N GLY A 49 -0.74 9.18 2.39
CA GLY A 49 -0.07 8.85 1.14
C GLY A 49 -0.96 7.99 0.24
N GLY A 50 -1.62 7.00 0.82
CA GLY A 50 -2.56 6.12 0.12
C GLY A 50 -3.79 6.84 -0.44
N ASP A 51 -4.22 7.96 0.14
CA ASP A 51 -5.34 8.78 -0.37
C ASP A 51 -4.98 9.57 -1.63
N THR A 52 -3.67 9.70 -1.92
CA THR A 52 -3.16 10.37 -3.13
C THR A 52 -2.91 9.42 -4.31
N ILE A 53 -3.20 8.12 -4.14
CA ILE A 53 -2.97 7.12 -5.16
C ILE A 53 -4.20 7.07 -6.08
N ASP A 54 -4.00 7.39 -7.36
CA ASP A 54 -5.01 7.16 -8.38
C ASP A 54 -5.25 5.65 -8.54
N LEU A 55 -6.52 5.25 -8.56
CA LEU A 55 -6.99 3.88 -8.71
C LEU A 55 -8.08 3.78 -9.79
N SER A 56 -8.30 4.85 -10.55
CA SER A 56 -9.34 4.90 -11.58
C SER A 56 -9.16 3.82 -12.65
N ASP A 57 -7.92 3.44 -12.95
CA ASP A 57 -7.61 2.36 -13.88
C ASP A 57 -8.04 0.98 -13.34
N VAL A 58 -7.79 0.69 -12.07
CA VAL A 58 -8.20 -0.58 -11.44
C VAL A 58 -9.71 -0.61 -11.23
N ALA A 59 -10.31 0.51 -10.84
CA ALA A 59 -11.75 0.61 -10.59
C ALA A 59 -12.59 0.47 -11.87
N ASN A 60 -12.04 0.88 -13.02
CA ASN A 60 -12.71 0.77 -14.31
C ASN A 60 -12.33 -0.51 -15.09
N ASP A 61 -11.46 -1.37 -14.55
CA ASP A 61 -11.14 -2.66 -15.15
C ASP A 61 -12.22 -3.71 -14.77
N PRO A 62 -12.95 -4.28 -15.74
CA PRO A 62 -14.05 -5.21 -15.46
C PRO A 62 -13.59 -6.56 -14.90
N VAL A 63 -12.34 -6.96 -15.17
CA VAL A 63 -11.75 -8.18 -14.60
C VAL A 63 -11.35 -7.92 -13.16
N ALA A 64 -10.68 -6.80 -12.88
CA ALA A 64 -10.35 -6.39 -11.52
C ALA A 64 -11.61 -6.26 -10.67
N ALA A 65 -12.63 -5.54 -11.15
CA ALA A 65 -13.90 -5.35 -10.45
C ALA A 65 -14.65 -6.67 -10.19
N PHE A 66 -14.51 -7.69 -11.05
CA PHE A 66 -15.10 -9.00 -10.84
C PHE A 66 -14.40 -9.81 -9.73
N PHE A 67 -13.08 -9.65 -9.60
CA PHE A 67 -12.26 -10.40 -8.63
C PHE A 67 -11.91 -9.61 -7.36
N ASP A 68 -12.31 -8.34 -7.25
CA ASP A 68 -12.01 -7.46 -6.12
C ASP A 68 -12.81 -7.76 -4.85
#